data_AF-A0A3R7FDQ3-F1
#
_entry.id   AF-A0A3R7FDQ3-F1
#
_cell.length_a   1.000
_cell.length_b   1.000
_cell.length_c   1.000
_cell.angle_alpha   90.00
_cell.angle_beta   90.00
_cell.angle_gamma   90.00
#
_symmetry.space_group_name_H-M   'P 1'
#
loop_
_entity.id
_entity.type
_entity.pdbx_description
1 polymer ?
#
loop_
_entity_poly.entity_id
_entity_poly.type
_entity_poly.pdbx_seq_one_letter_code
_entity_poly.pdbx_strand_id
1 'polypeptide(L)'
;AAPHGWQACFAHVMDDYDVVFHLTSLGNKLVFPSSKGRFAIPFYKNLKHANPFDHLFVGLYPLEDVLNRMHLRFQHVALFFVNHDVVAVRWKPTAFLPSRFRVLHATHQLALSDNLLSNAEQQETVRGIPQVLTVLQEMKAMLHGLVDRVELK
;
A
#
# COMPACT_ATOMS: atom_id res chain seq x y z
N ALA A 1 -3.68 -3.58 26.24
CA ALA A 1 -4.20 -2.38 26.91
C ALA A 1 -3.02 -1.46 27.19
N ALA A 2 -3.06 -0.21 26.73
CA ALA A 2 -1.94 0.72 26.91
C ALA A 2 -1.92 1.22 28.37
N PRO A 3 -0.77 1.17 29.08
CA PRO A 3 -0.69 1.49 30.52
C PRO A 3 -1.01 2.93 30.89
N HIS A 4 -1.04 3.87 29.94
CA HIS A 4 -1.40 5.27 30.19
C HIS A 4 -2.38 5.83 29.14
N GLY A 5 -3.32 6.68 29.57
CA GLY A 5 -4.38 7.23 28.70
C GLY A 5 -3.88 7.99 27.47
N TRP A 6 -2.72 8.66 27.55
CA TRP A 6 -2.12 9.36 26.41
C TRP A 6 -1.59 8.41 25.33
N GLN A 7 -1.22 7.17 25.68
CA GLN A 7 -0.74 6.19 24.71
C GLN A 7 -1.84 5.72 23.76
N ALA A 8 -3.10 5.79 24.20
CA ALA A 8 -4.25 5.53 23.34
C ALA A 8 -4.35 6.53 22.19
N CYS A 9 -3.90 7.78 22.38
CA CYS A 9 -3.86 8.80 21.32
C CYS A 9 -2.82 8.49 20.22
N PHE A 10 -1.83 7.64 20.51
CA PHE A 10 -0.82 7.18 19.55
C PHE A 10 -1.05 5.73 19.12
N ALA A 11 -2.09 5.08 19.63
CA ALA A 11 -2.47 3.76 19.18
C ALA A 11 -3.15 3.89 17.82
N HIS A 12 -2.67 3.14 16.83
CA HIS A 12 -3.32 3.10 15.53
C HIS A 12 -4.66 2.39 15.64
N VAL A 13 -5.74 3.13 15.39
CA VAL A 13 -7.07 2.56 15.20
C VAL A 13 -7.13 2.02 13.78
N MET A 14 -7.16 0.69 13.64
CA MET A 14 -7.16 0.02 12.33
C MET A 14 -8.58 -0.21 11.78
N ASP A 15 -9.62 0.25 12.48
CA ASP A 15 -11.03 -0.06 12.20
C ASP A 15 -11.63 0.72 11.02
N ASP A 16 -11.02 1.84 10.66
CA ASP A 16 -11.55 2.72 9.62
C ASP A 16 -10.95 2.49 8.22
N TYR A 17 -10.12 1.45 8.05
CA TYR A 17 -9.47 1.12 6.78
C TYR A 17 -10.20 -0.02 6.07
N ASP A 18 -10.32 0.09 4.75
CA ASP A 18 -11.00 -0.93 3.93
C ASP A 18 -10.14 -2.19 3.77
N VAL A 19 -8.81 -2.02 3.71
CA VAL A 19 -7.86 -3.11 3.47
C VAL A 19 -6.61 -2.88 4.31
N VAL A 20 -6.09 -3.93 4.91
CA VAL A 20 -4.88 -3.89 5.73
C VAL A 20 -3.92 -5.00 5.29
N PHE A 21 -2.75 -4.62 4.78
CA PHE A 21 -1.66 -5.53 4.45
C PHE A 21 -0.69 -5.58 5.64
N HIS A 22 -0.60 -6.73 6.30
CA HIS A 22 0.36 -6.98 7.37
C HIS A 22 1.70 -7.36 6.77
N LEU A 23 2.73 -6.60 7.09
CA LEU A 23 4.06 -6.78 6.56
C LEU A 23 4.81 -7.88 7.33
N THR A 24 5.57 -8.68 6.60
CA THR A 24 6.53 -9.61 7.20
C THR A 24 7.62 -8.79 7.89
N SER A 25 7.97 -9.15 9.13
CA SER A 25 9.07 -8.50 9.84
C SER A 25 10.40 -8.80 9.12
N LEU A 26 10.83 -7.86 8.27
CA LEU A 26 12.18 -7.82 7.74
C LEU A 26 13.09 -7.56 8.94
N GLY A 27 13.83 -8.58 9.39
CA GLY A 27 14.57 -8.64 10.66
C GLY A 27 15.65 -7.58 10.88
N ASN A 28 15.29 -6.30 10.89
CA ASN A 28 16.16 -5.15 11.08
C ASN A 28 16.50 -4.89 12.56
N LYS A 29 15.95 -5.68 13.50
CA LYS A 29 16.24 -5.55 14.94
C LYS A 29 17.72 -5.72 15.29
N LEU A 30 18.47 -6.47 14.48
CA LEU A 30 19.91 -6.67 14.64
C LEU A 30 20.73 -5.48 14.09
N VAL A 31 20.20 -4.77 13.09
CA VAL A 31 20.85 -3.62 12.44
C VAL A 31 20.54 -2.34 13.22
N PHE A 32 19.31 -2.17 13.68
CA PHE A 32 18.85 -1.06 14.50
C PHE A 32 18.36 -1.57 15.88
N PRO A 33 19.29 -1.87 16.80
CA PRO A 33 18.90 -2.28 18.14
C PRO A 33 18.15 -1.15 18.83
N SER A 34 16.96 -1.43 19.37
CA SER A 34 16.10 -0.41 20.01
C SER A 34 16.73 0.27 21.23
N SER A 35 17.87 -0.25 21.71
CA SER A 35 18.66 0.33 22.80
C SER A 35 19.42 1.59 22.40
N LYS A 36 19.65 1.81 21.10
CA LYS A 36 20.19 3.06 20.57
C LYS A 36 19.02 3.83 19.98
N GLY A 37 18.71 5.01 20.53
CA GLY A 37 17.51 5.79 20.18
C GLY A 37 17.36 6.04 18.67
N ARG A 38 16.17 6.48 18.24
CA ARG A 38 15.76 6.62 16.82
C ARG A 38 16.68 7.45 15.92
N PHE A 39 17.62 8.21 16.49
CA PHE A 39 18.59 9.05 15.77
C PHE A 39 20.01 8.45 15.72
N ALA A 40 20.23 7.29 16.32
CA ALA A 40 21.52 6.64 16.30
C ALA A 40 21.71 5.90 14.98
N ILE A 41 22.43 6.53 14.05
CA ILE A 41 22.94 5.85 12.85
C ILE A 41 23.91 4.78 13.33
N PRO A 42 23.69 3.47 13.02
CA PRO A 42 24.60 2.43 13.45
C PRO A 42 25.95 2.60 12.75
N PHE A 43 26.94 3.11 13.48
CA PHE A 43 28.30 3.26 12.98
C PHE A 43 29.07 1.93 13.11
N TYR A 44 29.33 1.27 11.99
CA TYR A 44 30.02 -0.02 11.97
C TYR A 44 31.54 0.15 11.73
N LYS A 45 32.33 0.23 12.82
CA LYS A 45 33.80 0.29 12.74
C LYS A 45 34.45 -0.95 12.09
N ASN A 46 33.72 -2.07 12.01
CA ASN A 46 34.22 -3.36 11.51
C ASN A 46 33.81 -3.67 10.06
N LEU A 47 33.14 -2.75 9.37
CA LEU A 47 32.83 -2.89 7.94
C LEU A 47 34.12 -2.62 7.14
N LYS A 48 35.06 -3.56 7.21
CA LYS A 48 36.30 -3.53 6.43
C LYS A 48 35.93 -3.74 4.96
N HIS A 49 36.41 -2.86 4.08
CA HIS A 49 36.25 -2.86 2.62
C HIS A 49 36.85 -4.10 1.89
N ALA A 50 37.14 -5.19 2.60
CA ALA A 50 37.84 -6.36 2.10
C ALA A 50 37.12 -7.64 2.57
N ASN A 51 35.87 -7.84 2.12
CA ASN A 51 35.17 -9.13 2.03
C ASN A 51 33.77 -8.93 1.40
N PRO A 52 33.09 -9.98 0.89
CA PRO A 52 32.21 -9.99 -0.30
C PRO A 52 30.84 -9.34 -0.07
N PHE A 53 30.86 -8.10 0.35
CA PHE A 53 29.72 -7.31 0.80
C PHE A 53 29.25 -6.29 -0.25
N ASP A 54 29.61 -6.49 -1.52
CA ASP A 54 28.87 -5.94 -2.67
C ASP A 54 27.37 -6.32 -2.64
N HIS A 55 26.98 -7.27 -1.76
CA HIS A 55 25.62 -7.73 -1.52
C HIS A 55 25.02 -7.34 -0.16
N LEU A 56 25.70 -6.50 0.63
CA LEU A 56 25.15 -6.01 1.89
C LEU A 56 24.32 -4.75 1.61
N PHE A 57 23.02 -4.94 1.43
CA PHE A 57 22.04 -3.88 1.22
C PHE A 57 21.79 -3.07 2.52
N VAL A 58 22.83 -2.41 3.03
CA VAL A 58 22.72 -1.49 4.16
C VAL A 58 22.03 -0.21 3.66
N GLY A 59 20.84 0.09 4.20
CA GLY A 59 20.07 1.27 3.82
C GLY A 59 19.07 1.05 2.67
N LEU A 60 18.83 -0.20 2.26
CA LEU A 60 17.77 -0.50 1.29
C LEU A 60 16.42 -0.56 2.04
N TYR A 61 15.51 0.33 1.67
CA TYR A 61 14.14 0.38 2.17
C TYR A 61 13.19 -0.12 1.06
N PRO A 62 13.18 -1.43 0.76
CA PRO A 62 12.45 -1.97 -0.40
C PRO A 62 10.95 -1.68 -0.33
N LEU A 63 10.43 -1.54 0.90
CA LEU A 63 9.06 -1.13 1.15
C LEU A 63 8.76 0.26 0.58
N GLU A 64 9.66 1.24 0.75
CA GLU A 64 9.46 2.61 0.29
C GLU A 64 9.42 2.69 -1.24
N ASP A 65 10.33 2.00 -1.92
CA ASP A 65 10.37 1.94 -3.39
C ASP A 65 9.10 1.30 -3.97
N VAL A 66 8.65 0.20 -3.38
CA VAL A 66 7.41 -0.49 -3.80
C VAL A 66 6.20 0.39 -3.54
N LEU A 67 6.14 1.05 -2.38
CA LEU A 67 5.05 1.94 -2.01
C LEU A 67 4.98 3.17 -2.92
N ASN A 68 6.11 3.75 -3.31
CA ASN A 68 6.14 4.87 -4.25
C ASN A 68 5.54 4.47 -5.61
N ARG A 69 5.89 3.27 -6.11
CA ARG A 69 5.31 2.74 -7.36
C ARG A 69 3.82 2.43 -7.21
N MET A 70 3.43 1.83 -6.09
CA MET A 70 2.04 1.51 -5.77
C MET A 70 1.19 2.78 -5.64
N HIS A 71 1.72 3.84 -5.01
CA HIS A 71 1.08 5.13 -4.89
C HIS A 71 0.87 5.77 -6.27
N LEU A 72 1.91 5.87 -7.09
CA LEU A 72 1.79 6.43 -8.44
C LEU A 72 0.74 5.71 -9.29
N ARG A 73 0.66 4.39 -9.17
CA ARG A 73 -0.29 3.56 -9.92
C ARG A 73 -1.73 3.73 -9.42
N PHE A 74 -1.95 3.73 -8.10
CA PHE A 74 -3.30 3.64 -7.52
C PHE A 74 -3.78 4.89 -6.78
N GLN A 75 -3.04 5.99 -6.80
CA GLN A 75 -3.44 7.27 -6.19
C GLN A 75 -4.81 7.77 -6.65
N HIS A 76 -5.27 7.37 -7.84
CA HIS A 76 -6.59 7.76 -8.36
C HIS A 76 -7.74 6.96 -7.72
N VAL A 77 -7.46 5.77 -7.15
CA VAL A 77 -8.46 4.87 -6.56
C VAL A 77 -8.38 4.85 -5.03
N ALA A 78 -7.19 4.95 -4.46
CA ALA A 78 -6.96 4.71 -3.05
C ALA A 78 -5.98 5.69 -2.39
N LEU A 79 -6.05 5.75 -1.07
CA LEU A 79 -5.11 6.40 -0.17
C LEU A 79 -4.35 5.31 0.60
N PHE A 80 -3.05 5.54 0.80
CA PHE A 80 -2.15 4.59 1.46
C PHE A 80 -1.60 5.19 2.74
N PHE A 81 -1.65 4.41 3.82
CA PHE A 81 -1.10 4.76 5.13
C PHE A 81 -0.13 3.66 5.55
N VAL A 82 1.08 4.04 5.93
CA VAL A 82 2.19 3.09 6.06
C VAL A 82 2.79 3.22 7.45
N ASN A 83 3.02 2.07 8.08
CA ASN A 83 3.82 1.91 9.28
C ASN A 83 4.85 0.78 9.04
N HIS A 84 5.77 0.58 9.97
CA HIS A 84 6.79 -0.48 9.91
C HIS A 84 6.21 -1.89 9.82
N ASP A 85 5.00 -2.09 10.35
CA ASP A 85 4.39 -3.41 10.44
C ASP A 85 3.22 -3.60 9.45
N VAL A 86 2.65 -2.50 8.91
CA VAL A 86 1.36 -2.54 8.21
C VAL A 86 1.29 -1.48 7.10
N VAL A 87 0.68 -1.85 5.96
CA VAL A 87 0.21 -0.92 4.92
C VAL A 87 -1.32 -0.95 4.92
N ALA A 88 -1.95 0.13 5.35
CA ALA A 88 -3.39 0.30 5.35
C ALA A 88 -3.86 1.09 4.12
N VAL A 89 -5.02 0.71 3.58
CA VAL A 89 -5.59 1.29 2.37
C VAL A 89 -7.00 1.77 2.65
N ARG A 90 -7.30 2.98 2.18
CA ARG A 90 -8.65 3.56 2.16
C ARG A 90 -9.04 3.87 0.74
N TRP A 91 -10.20 3.41 0.29
CA TRP A 91 -10.68 3.75 -1.03
C TRP A 91 -11.17 5.20 -1.10
N LYS A 92 -10.95 5.84 -2.24
CA LYS A 92 -11.54 7.16 -2.53
C LYS A 92 -12.99 6.96 -2.94
N PRO A 93 -13.98 7.56 -2.25
CA PRO A 93 -15.39 7.40 -2.60
C PRO A 93 -15.70 7.80 -4.04
N THR A 94 -15.01 8.83 -4.55
CA THR A 94 -15.17 9.33 -5.92
C THR A 94 -14.70 8.36 -6.99
N ALA A 95 -13.82 7.41 -6.65
CA ALA A 95 -13.26 6.46 -7.61
C ALA A 95 -14.27 5.38 -8.03
N PHE A 96 -15.28 5.10 -7.21
CA PHE A 96 -16.31 4.10 -7.50
C PHE A 96 -17.56 4.67 -8.15
N LEU A 97 -17.58 5.97 -8.46
CA LEU A 97 -18.65 6.55 -9.24
C LEU A 97 -18.48 6.16 -10.71
N PRO A 98 -19.57 5.87 -11.45
CA PRO A 98 -19.52 5.64 -12.88
C PRO A 98 -18.79 6.78 -13.58
N SER A 99 -17.66 6.46 -14.22
CA SER A 99 -16.83 7.43 -14.90
C SER A 99 -16.67 7.05 -16.37
N ARG A 100 -16.45 8.06 -17.22
CA ARG A 100 -16.12 7.81 -18.63
C ARG A 100 -14.79 7.07 -18.71
N PHE A 101 -14.73 6.08 -19.59
CA PHE A 101 -13.50 5.36 -19.87
C PHE A 101 -12.34 6.31 -20.23
N ARG A 102 -11.20 6.14 -19.55
CA ARG A 102 -9.96 6.86 -19.85
C ARG A 102 -8.83 5.85 -19.99
N VAL A 103 -8.09 5.94 -21.09
CA VAL A 103 -6.99 4.99 -21.41
C VAL A 103 -5.95 4.90 -20.27
N LEU A 104 -5.64 6.02 -19.62
CA LEU A 104 -4.68 6.08 -18.50
C LEU A 104 -5.10 5.27 -17.27
N HIS A 105 -6.39 4.95 -17.11
CA HIS A 105 -6.95 4.22 -15.96
C HIS A 105 -7.63 2.91 -16.36
N ALA A 106 -7.34 2.41 -17.56
CA ALA A 106 -8.06 1.28 -18.15
C ALA A 106 -7.77 -0.08 -17.48
N THR A 107 -6.75 -0.19 -16.62
CA THR A 107 -6.20 -1.50 -16.24
C THR A 107 -7.10 -2.33 -15.31
N HIS A 108 -8.15 -1.75 -14.70
CA HIS A 108 -9.05 -2.47 -13.78
C HIS A 108 -10.50 -2.00 -13.86
N GLN A 109 -10.97 -1.47 -15.00
CA GLN A 109 -12.35 -1.01 -15.12
C GLN A 109 -13.29 -2.15 -15.53
N LEU A 110 -14.37 -2.29 -14.78
CA LEU A 110 -15.54 -3.07 -15.16
C LEU A 110 -16.48 -2.15 -15.93
N ALA A 111 -16.74 -2.48 -17.19
CA ALA A 111 -17.69 -1.75 -18.00
C ALA A 111 -19.11 -1.96 -17.47
N LEU A 112 -19.85 -0.87 -17.33
CA LEU A 112 -21.28 -0.90 -17.05
C LEU A 112 -22.00 -0.95 -18.39
N SER A 113 -22.73 -2.04 -18.66
CA SER A 113 -23.61 -2.11 -19.82
C SER A 113 -24.88 -1.30 -19.53
N ASP A 114 -25.18 -0.30 -20.36
CA ASP A 114 -26.38 0.55 -20.25
C ASP A 114 -27.69 -0.15 -20.69
N ASN A 115 -27.70 -1.49 -20.73
CA ASN A 115 -28.79 -2.32 -21.28
C ASN A 115 -30.13 -2.25 -20.51
N LEU A 116 -30.33 -1.32 -19.59
CA LEU A 116 -31.58 -1.16 -18.83
C LEU A 116 -32.33 0.15 -19.10
N LEU A 117 -31.81 1.08 -19.90
CA LEU A 117 -32.46 2.40 -20.13
C LEU A 117 -32.38 2.92 -21.58
N SER A 118 -32.40 2.07 -22.60
CA SER A 118 -32.41 2.52 -23.99
C SER A 118 -33.82 2.91 -24.47
N ASN A 119 -34.25 4.10 -24.08
CA ASN A 119 -35.26 4.91 -24.78
C ASN A 119 -34.77 6.38 -24.82
N ALA A 120 -33.54 6.64 -25.24
CA ALA A 120 -33.12 7.99 -25.63
C ALA A 120 -31.81 7.96 -26.44
N GLU A 121 -31.83 8.65 -27.57
CA GLU A 121 -30.73 8.91 -28.50
C GLU A 121 -29.59 9.74 -27.87
N GLN A 122 -28.83 9.17 -26.94
CA GLN A 122 -27.62 9.82 -26.41
C GLN A 122 -26.40 8.93 -26.64
N GLN A 123 -25.40 9.47 -27.32
CA GLN A 123 -24.09 8.85 -27.55
C GLN A 123 -23.60 8.12 -26.29
N GLU A 124 -23.63 6.78 -26.33
CA GLU A 124 -23.24 5.91 -25.22
C GLU A 124 -21.73 6.03 -24.96
N THR A 125 -21.34 7.00 -24.14
CA THR A 125 -19.98 7.02 -23.62
C THR A 125 -19.84 5.84 -22.66
N VAL A 126 -19.05 4.82 -23.03
CA VAL A 126 -18.78 3.65 -22.19
C VAL A 126 -18.37 4.11 -20.79
N ARG A 127 -19.18 3.75 -19.79
CA ARG A 127 -18.94 4.03 -18.38
C ARG A 127 -18.36 2.80 -17.72
N GLY A 128 -17.48 3.01 -16.74
CA GLY A 128 -16.90 1.93 -15.96
C GLY A 128 -16.69 2.31 -14.51
N ILE A 129 -16.59 1.27 -13.68
CA ILE A 129 -16.25 1.34 -12.26
C ILE A 129 -15.00 0.47 -12.02
N PRO A 130 -14.06 0.86 -11.15
CA PRO A 130 -12.92 0.01 -10.78
C PRO A 130 -13.36 -1.33 -10.15
N GLN A 131 -12.81 -2.43 -10.64
CA GLN A 131 -13.01 -3.76 -10.08
C GLN A 131 -12.06 -3.99 -8.91
N VAL A 132 -12.56 -3.76 -7.69
CA VAL A 132 -11.81 -3.80 -6.42
C VAL A 132 -10.94 -5.06 -6.27
N LEU A 133 -11.48 -6.24 -6.58
CA LEU A 133 -10.74 -7.50 -6.42
C LEU A 133 -9.50 -7.58 -7.31
N THR A 134 -9.56 -7.06 -8.53
CA THR A 134 -8.40 -7.06 -9.45
C THR A 134 -7.35 -6.05 -9.02
N VAL A 135 -7.79 -4.87 -8.56
CA VAL A 135 -6.92 -3.85 -7.97
C VAL A 135 -6.18 -4.43 -6.75
N LEU A 136 -6.90 -5.14 -5.87
CA LEU A 136 -6.33 -5.79 -4.70
C LEU A 136 -5.34 -6.91 -5.04
N GLN A 137 -5.66 -7.72 -6.04
CA GLN A 137 -4.75 -8.77 -6.51
C GLN A 137 -3.45 -8.16 -7.03
N GLU A 138 -3.52 -7.07 -7.78
CA GLU A 138 -2.32 -6.38 -8.28
C GLU A 138 -1.54 -5.69 -7.14
N MET A 139 -2.22 -5.07 -6.17
CA MET A 139 -1.57 -4.54 -4.97
C MET A 139 -0.81 -5.63 -4.21
N LYS A 140 -1.45 -6.79 -4.01
CA LYS A 140 -0.82 -7.95 -3.37
C LYS A 140 0.38 -8.47 -4.17
N ALA A 141 0.29 -8.48 -5.50
CA ALA A 141 1.39 -8.89 -6.37
C ALA A 141 2.58 -7.93 -6.30
N MET A 142 2.35 -6.61 -6.22
CA MET A 142 3.42 -5.63 -6.04
C MET A 142 4.10 -5.73 -4.67
N LEU A 143 3.33 -6.08 -3.63
CA LEU A 143 3.82 -6.30 -2.27
C LEU A 143 4.31 -7.75 -2.02
N HIS A 144 4.48 -8.54 -3.08
CA HIS A 144 4.88 -9.93 -2.97
C HIS A 144 6.21 -10.09 -2.22
N GLY A 145 6.24 -11.01 -1.25
CA GLY A 145 7.41 -11.26 -0.40
C GLY A 145 7.59 -10.27 0.75
N LEU A 146 6.78 -9.20 0.82
CA LEU A 146 6.75 -8.25 1.93
C LEU A 146 5.52 -8.40 2.82
N VAL A 147 4.46 -9.07 2.33
CA VAL A 147 3.19 -9.23 3.04
C VAL A 147 3.02 -10.64 3.55
N ASP A 148 2.70 -10.76 4.83
CA ASP A 148 2.37 -12.01 5.51
C ASP A 148 0.86 -12.30 5.43
N ARG A 149 0.04 -11.27 5.68
CA ARG A 149 -1.42 -11.39 5.76
C ARG A 149 -2.13 -10.20 5.14
N VAL A 150 -3.31 -10.45 4.57
CA VAL A 150 -4.22 -9.41 4.09
C VAL A 150 -5.53 -9.52 4.87
N GLU A 151 -5.99 -8.41 5.43
CA GLU A 151 -7.32 -8.27 6.04
C GLU A 151 -8.18 -7.35 5.18
N LEU A 152 -9.42 -7.75 4.97
CA LEU A 152 -10.47 -6.97 4.29
C LEU A 152 -11.54 -6.68 5.35
N LYS A 153 -11.97 -5.42 5.45
CA LYS A 153 -13.04 -4.99 6.37
C LYS A 153 -14.32 -4.66 5.62
#